data_AF-A0AA44YF69-F1
#
_entry.id   AF-A0AA44YF69-F1
#
_cell.length_a   1.000
_cell.length_b   1.000
_cell.length_c   1.000
_cell.angle_alpha   90.00
_cell.angle_beta   90.00
_cell.angle_gamma   90.00
#
_symmetry.space_group_name_H-M   'P 1'
#
loop_
_entity.id
_entity.type
_entity.pdbx_description
1 polymer ?
#
loop_
_entity_poly.entity_id
_entity_poly.type
_entity_poly.pdbx_seq_one_letter_code
_entity_poly.pdbx_strand_id
1 'polypeptide(L)'
;MAACMDSGGHHTQKVYEFAKERLGRRIWAIKGESARGGKRSPVWPTKKPTSKSKASFKPIIIGVNAAKDTIRGRLHIDPPAPGEPAASYMHFPADRDLNYFSQLLAERSVLKVSGGQRYRVWEQLPGRANEALDCRVYSYAALCGLFYLGLKLNLLADNIAVNPDRLLPAPPQPEEKQNLRLPGVIIEEPEKPKRKRLSQLLPS
;
A
#
# COMPACT_ATOMS: atom_id res chain seq x y z
N MET A 1 -3.00 7.67 -8.98
CA MET A 1 -2.98 6.84 -7.75
C MET A 1 -3.07 5.36 -8.14
N ALA A 2 -2.44 4.47 -7.38
CA ALA A 2 -2.60 3.01 -7.47
C ALA A 2 -2.36 2.38 -6.08
N ALA A 3 -2.92 1.20 -5.83
CA ALA A 3 -2.75 0.49 -4.58
C ALA A 3 -2.73 -1.02 -4.81
N CYS A 4 -1.99 -1.74 -3.97
CA CYS A 4 -1.92 -3.20 -3.97
C CYS A 4 -2.53 -3.72 -2.66
N MET A 5 -3.38 -4.75 -2.74
CA MET A 5 -3.95 -5.44 -1.59
C MET A 5 -3.46 -6.89 -1.57
N ASP A 6 -2.91 -7.31 -0.43
CA ASP A 6 -2.47 -8.69 -0.27
C ASP A 6 -3.67 -9.64 -0.16
N SER A 7 -3.65 -10.67 -0.99
CA SER A 7 -4.66 -11.72 -1.00
C SER A 7 -4.18 -13.00 -0.32
N GLY A 8 -2.98 -13.02 0.27
CA GLY A 8 -2.35 -14.18 0.90
C GLY A 8 -2.96 -14.60 2.24
N GLY A 9 -3.78 -13.75 2.87
CA GLY A 9 -4.39 -14.01 4.19
C GLY A 9 -5.74 -14.73 4.18
N HIS A 10 -6.44 -14.69 5.31
CA HIS A 10 -7.68 -15.45 5.57
C HIS A 10 -8.90 -15.07 4.70
N HIS A 11 -8.90 -13.90 4.04
CA HIS A 11 -10.06 -13.35 3.31
C HIS A 11 -9.80 -13.13 1.81
N THR A 12 -9.07 -14.05 1.17
CA THR A 12 -8.67 -13.98 -0.25
C THR A 12 -9.83 -13.65 -1.21
N GLN A 13 -10.98 -14.30 -1.04
CA GLN A 13 -12.14 -14.12 -1.94
C GLN A 13 -12.72 -12.69 -1.88
N LYS A 14 -12.83 -12.11 -0.68
CA LYS A 14 -13.31 -10.73 -0.49
C LYS A 14 -12.34 -9.71 -1.10
N VAL A 15 -11.04 -9.95 -0.97
CA VAL A 15 -10.01 -9.09 -1.59
C VAL A 15 -10.14 -9.11 -3.11
N TYR A 16 -10.44 -10.27 -3.69
CA TYR A 16 -10.64 -10.42 -5.13
C TYR A 16 -11.88 -9.68 -5.62
N GLU A 17 -13.01 -9.83 -4.95
CA GLU A 17 -14.25 -9.13 -5.28
C GLU A 17 -14.08 -7.62 -5.20
N PHE A 18 -13.48 -7.14 -4.11
CA PHE A 18 -13.21 -5.71 -3.91
C PHE A 18 -12.31 -5.13 -5.01
N ALA A 19 -11.21 -5.83 -5.34
CA ALA A 19 -10.26 -5.38 -6.35
C ALA A 19 -10.85 -5.44 -7.76
N LYS A 20 -11.65 -6.49 -8.08
CA LYS A 20 -12.29 -6.67 -9.39
C LYS A 20 -13.17 -5.48 -9.78
N GLU A 21 -13.98 -4.99 -8.85
CA GLU A 21 -14.83 -3.81 -9.06
C GLU A 21 -14.04 -2.51 -9.23
N ARG A 22 -12.79 -2.47 -8.72
CA ARG A 22 -11.99 -1.25 -8.60
C ARG A 22 -10.74 -1.26 -9.49
N LEU A 23 -10.66 -2.17 -10.47
CA LEU A 23 -9.55 -2.22 -11.42
C LEU A 23 -9.35 -0.89 -12.17
N GLY A 24 -10.45 -0.18 -12.50
CA GLY A 24 -10.39 1.15 -13.11
C GLY A 24 -9.67 2.20 -12.25
N ARG A 25 -9.69 2.03 -10.93
CA ARG A 25 -8.98 2.87 -9.95
C ARG A 25 -7.54 2.40 -9.68
N ARG A 26 -7.06 1.39 -10.41
CA ARG A 26 -5.72 0.79 -10.25
C ARG A 26 -5.50 0.21 -8.85
N ILE A 27 -6.55 -0.42 -8.31
CA ILE A 27 -6.51 -1.22 -7.08
C ILE A 27 -6.34 -2.67 -7.49
N TRP A 28 -5.21 -3.27 -7.11
CA TRP A 28 -4.83 -4.60 -7.56
C TRP A 28 -4.76 -5.58 -6.40
N ALA A 29 -5.39 -6.75 -6.55
CA ALA A 29 -5.10 -7.88 -5.68
C ALA A 29 -3.76 -8.48 -6.09
N ILE A 30 -2.86 -8.62 -5.13
CA ILE A 30 -1.51 -9.17 -5.34
C ILE A 30 -1.30 -10.41 -4.48
N LYS A 31 -0.38 -11.25 -4.94
CA LYS A 31 0.14 -12.36 -4.16
C LYS A 31 1.66 -12.40 -4.32
N GLY A 32 2.37 -12.58 -3.22
CA GLY A 32 3.81 -12.78 -3.26
C GLY A 32 4.18 -14.07 -4.00
N GLU A 33 5.15 -14.00 -4.90
CA GLU A 33 5.71 -15.20 -5.52
C GLU A 33 6.41 -16.07 -4.47
N SER A 34 6.02 -17.34 -4.38
CA SER A 34 6.76 -18.35 -3.61
C SER A 34 8.00 -18.79 -4.41
N ALA A 35 9.02 -17.93 -4.47
CA ALA A 35 10.22 -18.18 -5.26
C ALA A 35 10.98 -19.44 -4.77
N ARG A 36 11.02 -20.49 -5.58
CA ARG A 36 11.87 -21.66 -5.35
C ARG A 36 13.35 -21.29 -5.54
N GLY A 37 14.19 -21.63 -4.55
CA GLY A 37 15.64 -21.47 -4.65
C GLY A 37 16.13 -20.03 -4.73
N GLY A 38 15.41 -19.06 -4.14
CA GLY A 38 15.87 -17.67 -4.05
C GLY A 38 15.88 -16.89 -5.38
N LYS A 39 15.22 -17.40 -6.42
CA LYS A 39 15.10 -16.72 -7.72
C LYS A 39 14.48 -15.32 -7.56
N ARG A 40 14.92 -14.40 -8.41
CA ARG A 40 14.49 -13.00 -8.48
C ARG A 40 13.69 -12.77 -9.74
N SER A 41 12.40 -13.10 -9.70
CA SER A 41 11.48 -12.71 -10.76
C SER A 41 11.28 -11.19 -10.75
N PRO A 42 10.90 -10.59 -11.88
CA PRO A 42 10.55 -9.18 -11.93
C PRO A 42 9.49 -8.82 -10.88
N VAL A 43 9.60 -7.62 -10.30
CA VAL A 43 8.67 -7.15 -9.25
C VAL A 43 7.23 -7.14 -9.76
N TRP A 44 7.02 -6.68 -11.00
CA TRP A 44 5.75 -6.71 -11.68
C TRP A 44 5.78 -7.70 -12.84
N PRO A 45 4.75 -8.53 -13.05
CA PRO A 45 4.75 -9.51 -14.12
C PRO A 45 4.73 -8.82 -15.49
N THR A 46 5.63 -9.25 -16.37
CA THR A 46 5.76 -8.72 -17.74
C THR A 46 4.84 -9.42 -18.74
N LYS A 47 4.35 -10.62 -18.40
CA LYS A 47 3.47 -11.41 -19.26
C LYS A 47 2.06 -10.81 -19.29
N LYS A 48 1.59 -10.46 -20.49
CA LYS A 48 0.21 -10.00 -20.71
C LYS A 48 -0.77 -11.15 -20.39
N PRO A 49 -1.86 -10.90 -19.64
CA PRO A 49 -2.88 -11.92 -19.43
C PRO A 49 -3.50 -12.33 -20.76
N THR A 50 -3.49 -13.62 -21.09
CA THR A 50 -4.10 -14.15 -22.32
C THR A 50 -5.63 -14.15 -22.21
N SER A 51 -6.34 -14.04 -23.34
CA SER A 51 -7.81 -13.86 -23.42
C SER A 51 -8.61 -14.88 -22.59
N LYS A 52 -8.22 -16.17 -22.58
CA LYS A 52 -8.84 -17.22 -21.75
C LYS A 52 -8.73 -16.98 -20.24
N SER A 53 -7.80 -16.12 -19.80
CA SER A 53 -7.61 -15.73 -18.41
C SER A 53 -8.57 -14.63 -17.94
N LYS A 54 -9.32 -13.97 -18.83
CA LYS A 54 -10.22 -12.86 -18.47
C LYS A 54 -11.47 -13.31 -17.72
N ALA A 55 -11.88 -14.58 -17.87
CA ALA A 55 -13.10 -15.12 -17.26
C ALA A 55 -13.00 -15.30 -15.73
N SER A 56 -11.80 -15.43 -15.19
CA SER A 56 -11.56 -15.59 -13.75
C SER A 56 -10.60 -14.51 -13.27
N PHE A 57 -10.99 -13.76 -12.23
CA PHE A 57 -10.12 -12.76 -11.62
C PHE A 57 -8.91 -13.47 -10.99
N LYS A 58 -7.70 -13.14 -11.47
CA LYS A 58 -6.46 -13.69 -10.93
C LYS A 58 -5.65 -12.60 -10.23
N PRO A 59 -5.08 -12.88 -9.04
CA PRO A 59 -4.17 -11.96 -8.40
C PRO A 59 -2.89 -11.79 -9.22
N ILE A 60 -2.29 -10.62 -9.08
CA ILE A 60 -1.01 -10.30 -9.70
C ILE A 60 0.10 -10.91 -8.85
N ILE A 61 0.89 -11.80 -9.44
CA ILE A 61 2.02 -12.41 -8.75
C ILE A 61 3.21 -11.45 -8.79
N ILE A 62 3.67 -11.01 -7.62
CA ILE A 62 4.76 -10.04 -7.49
C ILE A 62 6.07 -10.71 -7.09
N GLY A 63 7.18 -10.27 -7.68
CA GLY A 63 8.53 -10.68 -7.31
C GLY A 63 8.97 -10.03 -6.00
N VAL A 64 8.48 -10.53 -4.87
CA VAL A 64 8.75 -10.00 -3.51
C VAL A 64 10.24 -9.87 -3.23
N ASN A 65 10.97 -10.91 -3.61
CA ASN A 65 12.39 -10.99 -3.46
C ASN A 65 13.14 -9.82 -4.14
N ALA A 66 12.90 -9.57 -5.42
CA ALA A 66 13.53 -8.46 -6.15
C ALA A 66 13.16 -7.07 -5.57
N ALA A 67 11.93 -6.94 -5.07
CA ALA A 67 11.48 -5.74 -4.39
C ALA A 67 12.25 -5.52 -3.08
N LYS A 68 12.42 -6.57 -2.27
CA LYS A 68 13.19 -6.51 -1.01
C LYS A 68 14.65 -6.16 -1.24
N ASP A 69 15.28 -6.68 -2.29
CA ASP A 69 16.66 -6.31 -2.65
C ASP A 69 16.78 -4.82 -3.00
N THR A 70 15.81 -4.30 -3.76
CA THR A 70 15.78 -2.89 -4.13
C THR A 70 15.56 -1.98 -2.92
N ILE A 71 14.59 -2.33 -2.06
CA ILE A 71 14.31 -1.59 -0.83
C ILE A 71 15.51 -1.62 0.11
N ARG A 72 16.15 -2.79 0.29
CA ARG A 72 17.35 -2.90 1.12
C ARG A 72 18.49 -2.06 0.54
N GLY A 73 18.70 -2.08 -0.77
CA GLY A 73 19.70 -1.22 -1.42
C GLY A 73 19.47 0.27 -1.16
N ARG A 74 18.20 0.72 -1.26
CA ARG A 74 17.82 2.11 -1.00
C ARG A 74 17.99 2.53 0.46
N LEU A 75 17.84 1.61 1.41
CA LEU A 75 18.06 1.88 2.84
C LEU A 75 19.53 2.18 3.17
N HIS A 76 20.48 1.78 2.31
CA HIS A 76 21.91 2.05 2.50
C HIS A 76 22.37 3.32 1.78
N ILE A 77 21.47 4.08 1.16
CA ILE A 77 21.82 5.36 0.55
C ILE A 77 21.96 6.39 1.66
N ASP A 78 23.10 7.07 1.70
CA ASP A 78 23.38 8.12 2.66
C ASP A 78 22.41 9.30 2.51
N PRO A 79 22.07 9.98 3.62
CA PRO A 79 21.19 11.14 3.57
C PRO A 79 21.79 12.25 2.71
N PRO A 80 21.05 12.79 1.72
CA PRO A 80 21.51 13.97 1.00
C PRO A 80 21.57 15.19 1.90
N ALA A 81 22.25 16.22 1.43
CA ALA A 81 22.15 17.52 2.06
C ALA A 81 20.68 18.01 2.06
N PRO A 82 20.25 18.76 3.09
CA PRO A 82 18.89 19.27 3.17
C PRO A 82 18.51 20.06 1.91
N GLY A 83 17.39 19.68 1.28
CA GLY A 83 16.88 20.34 0.07
C GLY A 83 17.43 19.81 -1.25
N GLU A 84 18.43 18.92 -1.23
CA GLU A 84 18.95 18.32 -2.45
C GLU A 84 18.17 17.07 -2.87
N PRO A 85 17.84 16.93 -4.18
CA PRO A 85 17.19 15.75 -4.67
C PRO A 85 18.17 14.57 -4.71
N ALA A 86 17.93 13.55 -3.88
CA ALA A 86 18.63 12.27 -4.00
C ALA A 86 17.77 11.23 -4.70
N ALA A 87 18.20 10.82 -5.89
CA ALA A 87 17.57 9.74 -6.61
C ALA A 87 17.57 8.45 -5.75
N SER A 88 16.40 7.83 -5.63
CA SER A 88 16.21 6.56 -4.90
C SER A 88 16.38 6.62 -3.38
N TYR A 89 16.69 7.78 -2.78
CA TYR A 89 16.68 7.96 -1.34
C TYR A 89 15.25 7.84 -0.79
N MET A 90 15.12 7.29 0.43
CA MET A 90 13.82 7.09 1.06
C MET A 90 13.59 8.08 2.18
N HIS A 91 12.62 8.97 1.96
CA HIS A 91 12.14 9.88 2.98
C HIS A 91 11.14 9.18 3.89
N PHE A 92 11.27 9.40 5.20
CA PHE A 92 10.37 8.89 6.22
C PHE A 92 9.71 10.07 6.95
N PRO A 93 8.41 9.98 7.26
CA PRO A 93 7.76 10.94 8.15
C PRO A 93 8.44 10.98 9.53
N ALA A 94 8.51 12.17 10.12
CA ALA A 94 9.19 12.39 11.41
C ALA A 94 8.48 11.72 12.61
N ASP A 95 7.21 11.35 12.45
CA ASP A 95 6.36 10.73 13.47
C ASP A 95 6.51 9.20 13.56
N ARG A 96 7.36 8.59 12.73
CA ARG A 96 7.57 7.13 12.74
C ARG A 96 8.39 6.70 13.95
N ASP A 97 7.88 5.70 14.65
CA ASP A 97 8.50 5.13 15.84
C ASP A 97 9.57 4.09 15.50
N LEU A 98 10.36 3.72 16.50
CA LEU A 98 11.38 2.66 16.36
C LEU A 98 10.78 1.30 16.00
N ASN A 99 9.52 1.04 16.39
CA ASN A 99 8.84 -0.21 16.03
C ASN A 99 8.67 -0.32 14.51
N TYR A 100 8.24 0.76 13.84
CA TYR A 100 8.16 0.78 12.38
C TYR A 100 9.49 0.41 11.71
N PHE A 101 10.62 0.98 12.18
CA PHE A 101 11.93 0.66 11.62
C PHE A 101 12.40 -0.75 11.98
N SER A 102 12.06 -1.25 13.16
CA SER A 102 12.31 -2.63 13.56
C SER A 102 11.60 -3.63 12.64
N GLN A 103 10.35 -3.34 12.26
CA GLN A 103 9.59 -4.14 11.30
C GLN A 103 10.12 -4.01 9.87
N LEU A 104 10.54 -2.81 9.47
CA LEU A 104 11.14 -2.55 8.15
C LEU A 104 12.45 -3.33 7.95
N LEU A 105 13.20 -3.54 9.04
CA LEU A 105 14.45 -4.30 9.08
C LEU A 105 14.27 -5.73 9.63
N ALA A 106 13.03 -6.21 9.76
CA ALA A 106 12.74 -7.51 10.38
C ALA A 106 13.25 -8.70 9.57
N GLU A 107 13.63 -8.51 8.30
CA GLU A 107 14.17 -9.57 7.46
C GLU A 107 15.65 -9.37 7.14
N ARG A 108 16.36 -10.49 7.04
CA ARG A 108 17.76 -10.54 6.63
C ARG A 108 17.95 -11.45 5.41
N SER A 109 18.94 -11.11 4.61
CA SER A 109 19.33 -11.91 3.46
C SER A 109 20.37 -12.95 3.87
N VAL A 110 20.03 -14.24 3.74
CA VAL A 110 20.89 -15.37 4.13
C VAL A 110 21.24 -16.19 2.89
N LEU A 111 22.51 -16.58 2.78
CA LEU A 111 22.96 -17.55 1.79
C LEU A 111 22.66 -18.95 2.33
N LYS A 112 21.77 -19.68 1.65
CA LYS A 112 21.48 -21.09 1.92
C LYS A 112 22.03 -21.95 0.80
N VAL A 113 22.41 -23.18 1.14
CA VAL A 113 22.94 -24.17 0.18
C VAL A 113 21.98 -25.35 0.17
N SER A 114 21.49 -25.72 -1.01
CA SER A 114 20.63 -26.89 -1.20
C SER A 114 21.04 -27.59 -2.47
N GLY A 115 21.29 -28.89 -2.40
CA GLY A 115 21.71 -29.68 -3.56
C GLY A 115 23.00 -29.14 -4.24
N GLY A 116 23.95 -28.61 -3.46
CA GLY A 116 25.20 -28.05 -3.96
C GLY A 116 25.09 -26.65 -4.59
N GLN A 117 23.88 -26.09 -4.76
CA GLN A 117 23.70 -24.73 -5.26
C GLN A 117 23.52 -23.74 -4.10
N ARG A 118 24.28 -22.63 -4.14
CA ARG A 118 24.14 -21.50 -3.21
C ARG A 118 23.05 -20.55 -3.72
N TYR A 119 22.09 -20.22 -2.88
CA TYR A 119 21.04 -19.25 -3.21
C TYR A 119 20.76 -18.32 -2.04
N ARG A 120 20.30 -17.10 -2.35
CA ARG A 120 20.02 -16.05 -1.38
C ARG A 120 18.53 -15.99 -1.05
N VAL A 121 18.19 -16.16 0.22
CA VAL A 121 16.82 -16.16 0.73
C VAL A 121 16.64 -15.03 1.73
N TRP A 122 15.48 -14.39 1.70
CA TRP A 122 15.05 -13.47 2.74
C TRP A 122 14.37 -14.27 3.86
N GLU A 123 14.89 -14.15 5.07
CA GLU A 123 14.40 -14.83 6.26
C GLU A 123 14.05 -13.80 7.33
N GLN A 124 12.85 -13.95 7.90
CA GLN A 124 12.37 -13.13 9.00
C GLN A 124 13.10 -13.49 10.29
N LEU A 125 13.50 -12.46 11.03
CA LEU A 125 14.09 -12.60 12.36
C LEU A 125 13.02 -13.11 13.34
N PRO A 126 13.35 -14.07 14.21
CA PRO A 126 12.40 -14.62 15.17
C PRO A 126 11.89 -13.53 16.12
N GLY A 127 10.60 -13.54 16.40
CA GLY A 127 9.96 -12.60 17.34
C GLY A 127 9.76 -11.19 16.80
N ARG A 128 10.01 -10.93 15.51
CA ARG A 128 9.73 -9.63 14.88
C ARG A 128 8.58 -9.73 13.91
N ALA A 129 7.72 -8.73 13.90
CA ALA A 129 6.68 -8.54 12.89
C ALA A 129 7.30 -7.86 11.64
N ASN A 130 6.77 -8.08 10.44
CA ASN A 130 7.36 -7.62 9.16
C ASN A 130 6.38 -6.81 8.29
N GLU A 131 5.25 -6.37 8.86
CA GLU A 131 4.16 -5.71 8.14
C GLU A 131 4.62 -4.41 7.49
N ALA A 132 5.47 -3.61 8.17
CA ALA A 132 6.03 -2.39 7.60
C ALA A 132 6.85 -2.64 6.32
N LEU A 133 7.63 -3.73 6.29
CA LEU A 133 8.41 -4.13 5.12
C LEU A 133 7.48 -4.59 3.99
N ASP A 134 6.49 -5.42 4.29
CA ASP A 134 5.56 -5.94 3.28
C ASP A 134 4.69 -4.82 2.70
N CYS A 135 4.19 -3.89 3.52
CA CYS A 135 3.51 -2.68 3.04
C CYS A 135 4.39 -1.86 2.08
N ARG A 136 5.69 -1.73 2.38
CA ARG A 136 6.64 -1.02 1.50
C ARG A 136 6.85 -1.77 0.20
N VAL A 137 6.99 -3.09 0.24
CA VAL A 137 7.09 -3.95 -0.95
C VAL A 137 5.86 -3.80 -1.84
N TYR A 138 4.66 -3.78 -1.26
CA TYR A 138 3.42 -3.64 -2.02
C TYR A 138 3.25 -2.25 -2.63
N SER A 139 3.67 -1.21 -1.89
CA SER A 139 3.71 0.16 -2.41
C SER A 139 4.68 0.27 -3.59
N TYR A 140 5.84 -0.37 -3.49
CA TYR A 140 6.81 -0.41 -4.59
C TYR A 140 6.29 -1.22 -5.78
N ALA A 141 5.63 -2.35 -5.54
CA ALA A 141 4.97 -3.11 -6.59
C ALA A 141 3.89 -2.28 -7.30
N ALA A 142 3.11 -1.47 -6.56
CA ALA A 142 2.12 -0.58 -7.15
C ALA A 142 2.78 0.47 -8.08
N LEU A 143 3.92 1.02 -7.68
CA LEU A 143 4.72 1.92 -8.52
C LEU A 143 5.20 1.22 -9.79
N CYS A 144 5.72 -0.02 -9.67
CA CYS A 144 6.11 -0.81 -10.83
C CYS A 144 4.93 -1.11 -11.77
N GLY A 145 3.74 -1.38 -11.23
CA GLY A 145 2.52 -1.54 -12.00
C GLY A 145 2.12 -0.26 -12.75
N LEU A 146 2.31 0.92 -12.13
CA LEU A 146 2.11 2.19 -12.81
C LEU A 146 3.11 2.41 -13.96
N PHE A 147 4.38 2.04 -13.78
CA PHE A 147 5.37 2.07 -14.86
C PHE A 147 4.97 1.17 -16.02
N TYR A 148 4.50 -0.04 -15.72
CA TYR A 148 3.99 -0.96 -16.74
C TYR A 148 2.81 -0.38 -17.52
N LEU A 149 1.96 0.42 -16.87
CA LEU A 149 0.84 1.14 -17.50
C LEU A 149 1.27 2.43 -18.22
N GLY A 150 2.56 2.75 -18.27
CA GLY A 150 3.09 3.90 -19.02
C GLY A 150 3.28 5.18 -18.21
N LEU A 151 3.30 5.11 -16.86
CA LEU A 151 3.65 6.27 -16.04
C LEU A 151 5.10 6.69 -16.32
N LYS A 152 5.30 7.95 -16.72
CA LYS A 152 6.62 8.58 -16.83
C LYS A 152 6.87 9.41 -15.57
N LEU A 153 7.55 8.83 -14.57
CA LEU A 153 7.68 9.45 -13.25
C LEU A 153 8.49 10.75 -13.27
N ASN A 154 9.62 10.80 -13.97
CA ASN A 154 10.44 12.01 -14.02
C ASN A 154 9.67 13.17 -14.64
N LEU A 155 9.00 12.95 -15.78
CA LEU A 155 8.14 13.97 -16.39
C LEU A 155 7.01 14.41 -15.46
N LEU A 156 6.40 13.49 -14.69
CA LEU A 156 5.37 13.85 -13.73
C LEU A 156 5.96 14.71 -12.59
N ALA A 157 7.16 14.39 -12.11
CA ALA A 157 7.86 15.18 -11.10
C ALA A 157 8.19 16.59 -11.61
N ASP A 158 8.71 16.71 -12.83
CA ASP A 158 9.00 18.01 -13.47
C ASP A 158 7.72 18.86 -13.58
N ASN A 159 6.61 18.24 -14.00
CA ASN A 159 5.32 18.91 -14.09
C ASN A 159 4.77 19.38 -12.73
N ILE A 160 5.01 18.64 -11.65
CA ILE A 160 4.60 19.02 -10.29
C ILE A 160 5.46 20.20 -9.79
N ALA A 161 6.76 20.19 -10.07
CA ALA A 161 7.64 21.30 -9.73
C ALA A 161 7.21 22.61 -10.41
N VAL A 162 6.66 22.52 -11.63
CA VAL A 162 6.12 23.66 -12.39
C VAL A 162 4.72 24.06 -11.91
N ASN A 163 3.89 23.12 -11.44
CA ASN A 163 2.51 23.39 -11.01
C ASN A 163 2.15 22.59 -9.74
N PRO A 164 2.41 23.13 -8.54
CA PRO A 164 2.27 22.42 -7.27
C PRO A 164 0.81 22.16 -6.87
N ASP A 165 -0.12 23.02 -7.30
CA ASP A 165 -1.54 22.94 -6.91
C ASP A 165 -2.29 21.77 -7.56
N ARG A 166 -1.69 21.13 -8.57
CA ARG A 166 -2.30 20.00 -9.29
C ARG A 166 -2.58 18.78 -8.40
N LEU A 167 -1.85 18.63 -7.29
CA LEU A 167 -2.03 17.50 -6.36
C LEU A 167 -3.06 17.78 -5.27
N LEU A 168 -3.46 19.04 -5.09
CA LEU A 168 -4.50 19.37 -4.13
C LEU A 168 -5.84 18.85 -4.68
N PRO A 169 -6.64 18.14 -3.87
CA PRO A 169 -8.00 17.84 -4.27
C PRO A 169 -8.71 19.15 -4.55
N ALA A 170 -9.53 19.18 -5.62
CA ALA A 170 -10.38 20.33 -5.87
C ALA A 170 -11.16 20.63 -4.58
N PRO A 171 -11.30 21.91 -4.17
CA PRO A 171 -12.05 22.26 -2.98
C PRO A 171 -13.42 21.60 -3.05
N PRO A 172 -13.92 21.02 -1.95
CA PRO A 172 -15.19 20.33 -1.94
C PRO A 172 -16.25 21.30 -2.43
N GLN A 173 -16.83 21.03 -3.61
CA GLN A 173 -18.02 21.75 -4.03
C GLN A 173 -19.11 21.42 -3.01
N PRO A 174 -19.77 22.42 -2.41
CA PRO A 174 -20.90 22.14 -1.54
C PRO A 174 -21.98 21.46 -2.39
N GLU A 175 -22.06 20.14 -2.30
CA GLU A 175 -23.19 19.38 -2.80
C GLU A 175 -24.40 19.81 -1.96
N GLU A 176 -25.30 20.58 -2.56
CA GLU A 176 -26.64 20.76 -2.01
C GLU A 176 -27.29 19.37 -1.96
N LYS A 177 -27.22 18.74 -0.78
CA LYS A 177 -28.00 17.55 -0.51
C LYS A 177 -29.46 17.95 -0.64
N GLN A 178 -30.09 17.59 -1.76
CA GLN A 178 -31.53 17.73 -1.91
C GLN A 178 -32.19 17.03 -0.72
N ASN A 179 -32.79 17.82 0.14
CA ASN A 179 -33.49 17.34 1.30
C ASN A 179 -34.77 16.69 0.78
N LEU A 180 -34.76 15.36 0.60
CA LEU A 180 -35.92 14.58 0.12
C LEU A 180 -37.07 14.52 1.15
N ARG A 181 -37.11 15.46 2.10
CA ARG A 181 -38.25 15.65 2.99
C ARG A 181 -39.45 16.10 2.15
N LEU A 182 -40.40 15.19 1.98
CA LEU A 182 -41.72 15.50 1.44
C LEU A 182 -42.32 16.66 2.25
N PRO A 183 -42.87 17.72 1.61
CA PRO A 183 -43.51 18.81 2.33
C PRO A 183 -44.72 18.27 3.11
N GLY A 184 -44.64 18.25 4.44
CA GLY A 184 -45.81 18.08 5.30
C GLY A 184 -45.73 17.10 6.47
N VAL A 185 -44.66 16.30 6.64
CA VAL A 185 -44.56 15.38 7.79
C VAL A 185 -43.60 15.92 8.84
N ILE A 186 -44.16 16.57 9.85
CA ILE A 186 -43.46 16.93 11.09
C ILE A 186 -43.46 15.67 11.96
N ILE A 187 -42.33 14.98 12.03
CA ILE A 187 -42.10 13.97 13.07
C ILE A 187 -41.44 14.73 14.22
N GLU A 188 -42.13 14.87 15.36
CA GLU A 188 -41.48 15.30 16.59
C GLU A 188 -40.44 14.24 16.97
N GLU A 189 -39.16 14.59 16.85
CA GLU A 189 -38.08 13.76 17.39
C GLU A 189 -38.24 13.73 18.91
N PRO A 190 -38.31 12.55 19.55
CA PRO A 190 -38.39 12.49 21.00
C PRO A 190 -37.09 13.09 21.59
N GLU A 191 -37.25 14.10 22.43
CA GLU A 191 -36.15 14.81 23.07
C GLU A 191 -35.28 13.79 23.83
N LYS A 192 -34.02 13.62 23.40
CA LYS A 192 -33.08 12.70 24.06
C LYS A 192 -32.96 13.11 25.53
N PRO A 193 -33.21 12.21 26.50
CA PRO A 193 -33.14 12.59 27.90
C PRO A 193 -31.71 13.03 28.24
N LYS A 194 -31.57 14.27 28.73
CA LYS A 194 -30.29 14.83 29.18
C LYS A 194 -29.77 13.96 30.32
N ARG A 195 -28.70 13.18 30.06
CA ARG A 195 -28.00 12.42 31.11
C ARG A 195 -27.43 13.38 32.14
N LYS A 196 -27.90 13.28 33.39
CA LYS A 196 -27.33 14.04 34.52
C LYS A 196 -25.86 13.64 34.70
N ARG A 197 -24.99 14.60 35.01
CA ARG A 197 -23.57 14.34 35.28
C ARG A 197 -23.45 13.57 36.61
N LEU A 198 -22.52 12.62 36.67
CA LEU A 198 -22.32 11.71 37.82
C LEU A 198 -22.12 12.45 39.16
N SER A 199 -21.60 13.69 39.11
CA SER A 199 -21.42 14.57 40.27
C SER A 199 -22.71 15.05 40.92
N GLN A 200 -23.87 14.82 40.31
CA GLN A 200 -25.19 15.19 40.83
C GLN A 200 -25.94 13.99 41.45
N LEU A 201 -25.30 12.83 41.54
CA LEU A 201 -25.90 11.57 42.02
C LEU A 201 -25.29 11.04 43.33
N LEU A 202 -24.37 11.77 43.96
CA LEU A 202 -23.79 11.39 45.25
C LEU A 202 -24.26 12.36 46.35
N PRO A 203 -24.77 11.87 47.49
CA PRO A 203 -25.08 12.72 48.64
C PRO A 203 -23.79 13.24 49.29
N SER A 204 -23.88 14.45 49.85
CA SER A 204 -22.79 15.13 50.59
C SER A 204 -22.42 14.38 51.87
#